data_AF-A0A9P4UN71-F1
#
_entry.id   AF-A0A9P4UN71-F1
#
_cell.length_a   1.000
_cell.length_b   1.000
_cell.length_c   1.000
_cell.angle_alpha   90.00
_cell.angle_beta   90.00
_cell.angle_gamma   90.00
#
_symmetry.space_group_name_H-M   'P 1'
#
loop_
_entity.id
_entity.type
_entity.pdbx_description
1 polymer ?
#
loop_
_entity_poly.entity_id
_entity_poly.type
_entity_poly.pdbx_seq_one_letter_code
_entity_poly.pdbx_strand_id
1 'polypeptide(L)'
;MPLLKAWGTADVLKRVKGFDDLHIEGLSMENLYIRAAELHPEITFHQYNERHDRIQAAFMRHMGVADADVPANLDTAHTYIRSRVSNFRTYTSWGHDEGIIGGYWDAVLAVNALDDRGRPYVLDRLYTRQLNGVRFLDWFAAAIDGKPAEDVVCLDSRTPEHYWTRPKGKTL
;
A
#
# COMPACT_ATOMS: atom_id res chain seq x y z
N MET A 1 -6.41 -7.78 -20.05
CA MET A 1 -5.57 -8.18 -18.90
C MET A 1 -5.65 -9.68 -18.68
N PRO A 2 -4.55 -10.44 -18.92
CA PRO A 2 -4.54 -11.90 -18.78
C PRO A 2 -4.94 -12.37 -17.37
N LEU A 3 -4.45 -11.70 -16.34
CA LEU A 3 -4.73 -12.04 -14.94
C LEU A 3 -6.21 -11.92 -14.56
N LEU A 4 -6.86 -10.78 -14.83
CA LEU A 4 -8.26 -10.58 -14.48
C LEU A 4 -9.20 -11.57 -15.18
N LYS A 5 -8.86 -11.95 -16.42
CA LYS A 5 -9.57 -12.99 -17.17
C LYS A 5 -9.38 -14.36 -16.52
N ALA A 6 -8.15 -14.71 -16.14
CA ALA A 6 -7.85 -15.97 -15.48
C ALA A 6 -8.54 -16.10 -14.11
N TRP A 7 -8.71 -15.01 -13.39
CA TRP A 7 -9.42 -14.97 -12.11
C TRP A 7 -10.95 -14.98 -12.23
N GLY A 8 -11.51 -14.89 -13.45
CA GLY A 8 -12.97 -14.81 -13.63
C GLY A 8 -13.58 -13.51 -13.09
N THR A 9 -12.81 -12.42 -13.08
CA THR A 9 -13.18 -11.14 -12.45
C THR A 9 -14.53 -10.62 -12.96
N ALA A 10 -14.79 -10.72 -14.27
CA ALA A 10 -16.05 -10.27 -14.88
C ALA A 10 -17.29 -10.97 -14.29
N ASP A 11 -17.20 -12.26 -13.97
CA ASP A 11 -18.30 -13.02 -13.39
C ASP A 11 -18.50 -12.71 -11.90
N VAL A 12 -17.44 -12.29 -11.21
CA VAL A 12 -17.54 -11.77 -9.84
C VAL A 12 -18.23 -10.41 -9.84
N LEU A 13 -17.80 -9.47 -10.68
CA LEU A 13 -18.35 -8.10 -10.71
C LEU A 13 -19.85 -8.07 -10.97
N LYS A 14 -20.36 -8.93 -11.88
CA LYS A 14 -21.81 -9.08 -12.13
C LYS A 14 -22.63 -9.50 -10.90
N ARG A 15 -22.00 -10.09 -9.89
CA ARG A 15 -22.67 -10.58 -8.66
C ARG A 15 -22.52 -9.60 -7.50
N VAL A 16 -21.66 -8.60 -7.62
CA VAL A 16 -21.46 -7.59 -6.58
C VAL A 16 -22.37 -6.41 -6.90
N LYS A 17 -23.32 -6.14 -6.00
CA LYS A 17 -24.27 -5.02 -6.15
C LYS A 17 -23.51 -3.71 -6.38
N GLY A 18 -23.83 -3.01 -7.47
CA GLY A 18 -23.19 -1.74 -7.81
C GLY A 18 -21.87 -1.88 -8.58
N PHE A 19 -21.52 -3.08 -9.05
CA PHE A 19 -20.38 -3.31 -9.95
C PHE A 19 -20.78 -4.03 -11.24
N ASP A 20 -22.08 -4.31 -11.42
CA ASP A 20 -22.63 -5.14 -12.49
C ASP A 20 -22.54 -4.52 -13.90
N ASP A 21 -22.40 -3.21 -13.97
CA ASP A 21 -22.20 -2.41 -15.18
C ASP A 21 -20.72 -2.19 -15.55
N LEU A 22 -19.77 -2.68 -14.74
CA LEU A 22 -18.35 -2.57 -15.08
C LEU A 22 -17.95 -3.61 -16.13
N HIS A 23 -17.42 -3.13 -17.25
CA HIS A 23 -16.88 -3.96 -18.31
C HIS A 23 -15.41 -4.29 -18.06
N ILE A 24 -14.99 -5.54 -18.32
CA ILE A 24 -13.62 -5.99 -18.09
C ILE A 24 -12.61 -5.37 -19.09
N GLU A 25 -13.11 -4.93 -20.25
CA GLU A 25 -12.31 -4.27 -21.26
C GLU A 25 -11.98 -2.85 -20.80
N GLY A 26 -10.68 -2.57 -20.64
CA GLY A 26 -10.23 -1.27 -20.12
C GLY A 26 -10.37 -1.10 -18.61
N LEU A 27 -10.84 -2.12 -17.87
CA LEU A 27 -10.93 -2.07 -16.41
C LEU A 27 -9.54 -1.97 -15.79
N SER A 28 -9.32 -0.93 -14.99
CA SER A 28 -8.15 -0.82 -14.11
C SER A 28 -8.52 -1.15 -12.66
N MET A 29 -7.53 -1.42 -11.81
CA MET A 29 -7.77 -1.64 -10.38
C MET A 29 -8.32 -0.37 -9.72
N GLU A 30 -7.89 0.81 -10.18
CA GLU A 30 -8.35 2.13 -9.74
C GLU A 30 -9.85 2.31 -10.00
N ASN A 31 -10.40 1.77 -11.10
CA ASN A 31 -11.84 1.82 -11.35
C ASN A 31 -12.64 1.09 -10.24
N LEU A 32 -12.09 0.02 -9.68
CA LEU A 32 -12.71 -0.70 -8.57
C LEU A 32 -12.68 0.14 -7.28
N TYR A 33 -11.55 0.80 -6.99
CA TYR A 33 -11.45 1.72 -5.85
C TYR A 33 -12.41 2.90 -5.99
N ILE A 34 -12.49 3.50 -7.18
CA ILE A 34 -13.40 4.61 -7.46
C ILE A 34 -14.85 4.19 -7.26
N ARG A 35 -15.26 3.07 -7.87
CA ARG A 35 -16.64 2.59 -7.72
C ARG A 35 -16.99 2.27 -6.28
N ALA A 36 -16.08 1.64 -5.54
CA ALA A 36 -16.28 1.39 -4.11
C ALA A 36 -16.51 2.69 -3.33
N ALA A 37 -15.74 3.73 -3.62
CA ALA A 37 -15.87 5.01 -2.93
C ALA A 37 -17.11 5.81 -3.34
N GLU A 38 -17.55 5.72 -4.59
CA GLU A 38 -18.81 6.32 -5.06
C GLU A 38 -20.03 5.67 -4.38
N LEU A 39 -19.98 4.36 -4.14
CA LEU A 39 -21.05 3.62 -3.45
C LEU A 39 -21.07 3.84 -1.94
N HIS A 40 -19.92 4.23 -1.36
CA HIS A 40 -19.72 4.37 0.08
C HIS A 40 -19.08 5.73 0.44
N PRO A 41 -19.78 6.85 0.18
CA PRO A 41 -19.24 8.18 0.47
C PRO A 41 -19.03 8.43 1.97
N GLU A 42 -19.64 7.63 2.84
CA GLU A 42 -19.46 7.67 4.30
C GLU A 42 -18.10 7.14 4.77
N ILE A 43 -17.37 6.41 3.93
CA ILE A 43 -16.07 5.82 4.26
C ILE A 43 -14.96 6.75 3.75
N THR A 44 -14.01 7.10 4.62
CA THR A 44 -12.71 7.62 4.14
C THR A 44 -11.83 6.43 3.79
N PHE A 45 -11.51 6.27 2.50
CA PHE A 45 -10.68 5.19 2.01
C PHE A 45 -9.21 5.47 2.29
N HIS A 46 -8.49 4.45 2.75
CA HIS A 46 -7.08 4.53 3.12
C HIS A 46 -6.28 3.46 2.38
N GLN A 47 -5.15 3.82 1.78
CA GLN A 47 -4.25 2.88 1.12
C GLN A 47 -2.82 3.04 1.65
N TYR A 48 -2.22 1.95 2.11
CA TYR A 48 -0.78 1.87 2.35
C TYR A 48 -0.10 1.29 1.10
N ASN A 49 1.04 1.86 0.71
CA ASN A 49 1.87 1.35 -0.38
C ASN A 49 3.35 1.41 0.04
N GLU A 50 4.20 0.55 -0.52
CA GLU A 50 5.65 0.80 -0.58
C GLU A 50 6.04 1.26 -1.99
N ARG A 51 6.83 2.33 -2.08
CA ARG A 51 7.13 3.05 -3.33
C ARG A 51 7.75 2.16 -4.41
N HIS A 52 8.50 1.12 -4.02
CA HIS A 52 9.18 0.22 -4.93
C HIS A 52 8.79 -1.24 -4.72
N ASP A 53 7.54 -1.48 -4.31
CA ASP A 53 7.00 -2.82 -4.04
C ASP A 53 7.21 -3.79 -5.21
N ARG A 54 8.02 -4.82 -4.98
CA ARG A 54 8.36 -5.84 -5.98
C ARG A 54 7.22 -6.79 -6.30
N ILE A 55 6.29 -7.00 -5.37
CA ILE A 55 5.12 -7.86 -5.58
C ILE A 55 4.08 -7.11 -6.40
N GLN A 56 3.82 -5.84 -6.10
CA GLN A 56 3.03 -4.98 -6.97
C GLN A 56 3.63 -4.96 -8.39
N ALA A 57 4.94 -4.79 -8.53
CA ALA A 57 5.60 -4.86 -9.83
C ALA A 57 5.38 -6.22 -10.55
N ALA A 58 5.35 -7.33 -9.80
CA ALA A 58 5.06 -8.66 -10.35
C ALA A 58 3.62 -8.77 -10.85
N PHE A 59 2.64 -8.33 -10.07
CA PHE A 59 1.23 -8.32 -10.48
C PHE A 59 0.98 -7.40 -11.67
N MET A 60 1.62 -6.24 -11.72
CA MET A 60 1.55 -5.34 -12.89
C MET A 60 2.00 -6.05 -14.18
N ARG A 61 3.11 -6.79 -14.13
CA ARG A 61 3.56 -7.61 -15.27
C ARG A 61 2.55 -8.70 -15.64
N HIS A 62 1.97 -9.39 -14.66
CA HIS A 62 0.91 -10.38 -14.91
C HIS A 62 -0.39 -9.77 -15.49
N MET A 63 -0.65 -8.50 -15.20
CA MET A 63 -1.74 -7.74 -15.79
C MET A 63 -1.45 -7.24 -17.22
N GLY A 64 -0.18 -7.32 -17.65
CA GLY A 64 0.26 -6.95 -19.01
C GLY A 64 1.04 -5.63 -19.09
N VAL A 65 1.45 -5.05 -17.96
CA VAL A 65 2.31 -3.86 -17.93
C VAL A 65 3.75 -4.29 -18.18
N ALA A 66 4.31 -3.92 -19.34
CA ALA A 66 5.63 -4.38 -19.77
C ALA A 66 6.77 -3.79 -18.92
N ASP A 67 6.70 -2.50 -18.60
CA ASP A 67 7.63 -1.83 -17.70
C ASP A 67 6.91 -1.45 -16.41
N ALA A 68 7.12 -2.24 -15.36
CA ALA A 68 6.45 -2.08 -14.08
C ALA A 68 7.14 -1.03 -13.21
N ASP A 69 7.12 0.23 -13.66
CA ASP A 69 7.54 1.40 -12.87
C ASP A 69 6.49 1.69 -11.79
N VAL A 70 6.59 0.97 -10.66
CA VAL A 70 5.67 1.12 -9.52
C VAL A 70 5.55 2.58 -9.05
N PRO A 71 6.65 3.35 -8.85
CA PRO A 71 6.57 4.78 -8.53
C PRO A 71 5.67 5.58 -9.47
N ALA A 72 5.92 5.54 -10.78
CA ALA A 72 5.19 6.34 -11.74
C ALA A 72 3.72 5.88 -11.88
N ASN A 73 3.47 4.58 -11.77
CA ASN A 73 2.13 4.02 -11.82
C ASN A 73 1.32 4.39 -10.57
N LEU A 74 1.93 4.38 -9.37
CA LEU A 74 1.28 4.86 -8.14
C LEU A 74 0.90 6.34 -8.25
N ASP A 75 1.79 7.20 -8.73
CA ASP A 75 1.51 8.63 -8.88
C ASP A 75 0.35 8.88 -9.87
N THR A 76 0.35 8.14 -10.99
CA THR A 76 -0.72 8.19 -12.00
C THR A 76 -2.06 7.69 -11.43
N ALA A 77 -2.04 6.54 -10.74
CA ALA A 77 -3.21 5.94 -10.13
C ALA A 77 -3.83 6.84 -9.06
N HIS A 78 -3.00 7.39 -8.17
CA HIS A 78 -3.46 8.31 -7.12
C HIS A 78 -4.05 9.59 -7.69
N THR A 79 -3.43 10.17 -8.73
CA THR A 79 -3.99 11.33 -9.44
C THR A 79 -5.35 10.99 -10.06
N TYR A 80 -5.45 9.83 -10.72
CA TYR A 80 -6.69 9.37 -11.36
C TYR A 80 -7.83 9.15 -10.35
N ILE A 81 -7.56 8.47 -9.23
CA ILE A 81 -8.53 8.25 -8.14
C ILE A 81 -8.96 9.60 -7.53
N ARG A 82 -8.00 10.44 -7.12
CA ARG A 82 -8.29 11.72 -6.44
C ARG A 82 -9.08 12.70 -7.29
N SER A 83 -8.96 12.62 -8.62
CA SER A 83 -9.78 13.46 -9.52
C SER A 83 -11.28 13.09 -9.53
N ARG A 84 -11.66 11.95 -8.94
CA ARG A 84 -13.05 11.45 -8.86
C ARG A 84 -13.53 11.26 -7.43
N VAL A 85 -12.61 10.99 -6.51
CA VAL A 85 -12.88 10.57 -5.13
C VAL A 85 -12.10 11.47 -4.18
N SER A 86 -12.80 12.32 -3.43
CA SER A 86 -12.17 13.28 -2.51
C SER A 86 -11.86 12.68 -1.13
N ASN A 87 -12.49 11.56 -0.79
CA ASN A 87 -12.36 10.80 0.46
C ASN A 87 -11.32 9.65 0.36
N PHE A 88 -10.27 9.82 -0.44
CA PHE A 88 -9.16 8.85 -0.58
C PHE A 88 -7.87 9.40 0.04
N ARG A 89 -7.24 8.62 0.93
CA ARG A 89 -6.00 8.97 1.64
C ARG A 89 -4.95 7.88 1.49
N THR A 90 -3.69 8.27 1.39
CA THR A 90 -2.60 7.32 1.13
C THR A 90 -1.42 7.53 2.07
N TYR A 91 -0.79 6.42 2.46
CA TYR A 91 0.54 6.42 3.07
C TYR A 91 1.48 5.62 2.15
N THR A 92 2.29 6.33 1.35
CA THR A 92 3.24 5.72 0.42
C THR A 92 4.64 5.73 1.04
N SER A 93 4.99 4.59 1.63
CA SER A 93 6.24 4.36 2.33
C SER A 93 7.45 4.19 1.39
N TRP A 94 8.65 4.37 1.95
CA TRP A 94 9.87 3.78 1.38
C TRP A 94 9.82 2.26 1.50
N GLY A 95 10.55 1.56 0.63
CA GLY A 95 10.70 0.10 0.67
C GLY A 95 10.28 -0.63 -0.60
N HIS A 96 10.35 -1.96 -0.55
CA HIS A 96 10.25 -2.89 -1.68
C HIS A 96 9.31 -4.07 -1.43
N ASP A 97 8.57 -4.08 -0.31
CA ASP A 97 7.73 -5.18 0.13
C ASP A 97 6.26 -4.75 0.20
N GLU A 98 5.34 -5.68 -0.10
CA GLU A 98 3.89 -5.38 -0.18
C GLU A 98 3.21 -5.18 1.18
N GLY A 99 3.83 -5.68 2.27
CA GLY A 99 3.19 -5.74 3.58
C GLY A 99 3.82 -4.80 4.62
N ILE A 100 2.98 -4.14 5.44
CA ILE A 100 3.40 -3.41 6.65
C ILE A 100 3.49 -4.30 7.91
N ILE A 101 2.86 -5.48 7.86
CA ILE A 101 2.90 -6.50 8.91
C ILE A 101 3.97 -7.51 8.54
N GLY A 102 4.94 -7.77 9.43
CA GLY A 102 5.95 -8.79 9.18
C GLY A 102 7.13 -8.75 10.16
N GLY A 103 7.64 -9.94 10.49
CA GLY A 103 8.78 -10.10 11.40
C GLY A 103 9.11 -11.54 11.83
N TYR A 104 8.13 -12.44 11.95
CA TYR A 104 8.38 -13.80 12.45
C TYR A 104 8.53 -14.88 11.37
N TRP A 105 7.93 -14.68 10.18
CA TRP A 105 7.95 -15.66 9.07
C TRP A 105 7.96 -15.01 7.69
N ASP A 106 8.57 -13.83 7.57
CA ASP A 106 8.75 -13.23 6.25
C ASP A 106 9.64 -14.18 5.43
N ALA A 107 9.03 -14.98 4.54
CA ALA A 107 9.71 -15.99 3.72
C ALA A 107 10.81 -15.39 2.82
N VAL A 108 10.79 -14.07 2.68
CA VAL A 108 11.88 -13.24 2.20
C VAL A 108 12.23 -12.33 3.36
N LEU A 109 13.44 -12.44 3.92
CA LEU A 109 13.98 -11.44 4.83
C LEU A 109 13.80 -10.07 4.18
N ALA A 110 12.84 -9.29 4.67
CA ALA A 110 12.63 -7.95 4.18
C ALA A 110 13.96 -7.22 4.35
N VAL A 111 14.48 -6.64 3.26
CA VAL A 111 15.72 -5.82 3.26
C VAL A 111 15.62 -4.69 4.31
N ASN A 112 14.38 -4.38 4.71
CA ASN A 112 13.95 -3.32 5.60
C ASN A 112 13.53 -3.80 7.00
N ALA A 113 13.63 -5.09 7.32
CA ALA A 113 13.39 -5.58 8.67
C ALA A 113 14.48 -5.01 9.60
N LEU A 114 14.05 -4.35 10.68
CA LEU A 114 14.93 -3.85 11.72
C LEU A 114 15.52 -5.04 12.49
N ASP A 115 16.67 -5.53 12.02
CA ASP A 115 17.65 -6.38 12.72
C ASP A 115 17.12 -7.66 13.40
N ASP A 116 17.32 -8.82 12.78
CA ASP A 116 17.30 -10.12 13.46
C ASP A 116 18.72 -10.72 13.66
N ARG A 117 19.80 -9.94 13.51
CA ARG A 117 21.21 -10.36 13.54
C ARG A 117 21.72 -10.68 14.95
N GLY A 118 20.97 -11.50 15.68
CA GLY A 118 21.40 -12.22 16.89
C GLY A 118 20.65 -11.91 18.18
N ARG A 119 19.46 -11.28 18.17
CA ARG A 119 18.73 -10.87 19.41
C ARG A 119 17.20 -10.97 19.29
N PRO A 120 16.46 -11.12 20.42
CA PRO A 120 15.11 -11.68 20.46
C PRO A 120 13.96 -10.69 20.15
N TYR A 121 14.24 -9.52 19.56
CA TYR A 121 13.24 -8.48 19.33
C TYR A 121 13.23 -8.05 17.86
N VAL A 122 12.38 -8.70 17.06
CA VAL A 122 12.04 -8.16 15.75
C VAL A 122 11.18 -6.92 15.98
N LEU A 123 11.67 -5.76 15.58
CA LEU A 123 10.88 -4.54 15.64
C LEU A 123 9.93 -4.52 14.45
N ASP A 124 8.65 -4.75 14.74
CA ASP A 124 7.59 -4.76 13.73
C ASP A 124 7.54 -3.42 12.98
N ARG A 125 7.45 -3.52 11.65
CA ARG A 125 7.37 -2.37 10.75
C ARG A 125 6.14 -1.53 11.04
N LEU A 126 5.04 -2.13 11.51
CA LEU A 126 3.83 -1.44 11.97
C LEU A 126 4.14 -0.39 13.05
N TYR A 127 4.99 -0.73 14.03
CA TYR A 127 5.27 0.14 15.18
C TYR A 127 6.44 1.10 14.95
N THR A 128 7.26 0.87 13.93
CA THR A 128 8.52 1.60 13.74
C THR A 128 8.58 2.42 12.47
N ARG A 129 7.71 2.18 11.48
CA ARG A 129 7.71 2.93 10.23
C ARG A 129 7.37 4.40 10.47
N GLN A 130 8.17 5.27 9.89
CA GLN A 130 7.92 6.70 9.87
C GLN A 130 8.24 7.26 8.49
N LEU A 131 7.62 8.38 8.15
CA LEU A 131 7.94 9.16 6.97
C LEU A 131 7.67 10.64 7.16
N ASN A 132 8.68 11.47 6.87
CA ASN A 132 8.62 12.91 7.02
C ASN A 132 8.14 13.31 8.44
N GLY A 133 8.55 12.56 9.47
CA GLY A 133 8.08 12.76 10.85
C GLY A 133 6.70 12.21 11.18
N VAL A 134 5.97 11.63 10.22
CA VAL A 134 4.66 11.00 10.44
C VAL A 134 4.84 9.50 10.68
N ARG A 135 4.46 9.02 11.86
CA ARG A 135 4.44 7.59 12.18
C ARG A 135 3.30 6.88 11.45
N PHE A 136 3.59 5.73 10.83
CA PHE A 136 2.53 4.93 10.21
C PHE A 136 1.46 4.52 11.22
N LEU A 137 1.85 4.11 12.43
CA LEU A 137 0.90 3.70 13.46
C LEU A 137 -0.09 4.81 13.83
N ASP A 138 0.37 6.06 13.90
CA ASP A 138 -0.51 7.19 14.25
C ASP A 138 -1.46 7.50 13.10
N TRP A 139 -0.96 7.44 11.86
CA TRP A 139 -1.78 7.58 10.66
C TRP A 139 -2.85 6.48 10.55
N PHE A 140 -2.46 5.23 10.82
CA PHE A 140 -3.37 4.08 10.86
C PHE A 140 -4.40 4.21 11.98
N ALA A 141 -4.00 4.60 13.18
CA ALA A 141 -4.92 4.83 14.29
C ALA A 141 -5.91 5.97 13.99
N ALA A 142 -5.46 7.05 13.35
CA ALA A 142 -6.35 8.11 12.90
C ALA A 142 -7.42 7.59 11.92
N ALA A 143 -7.03 6.75 10.97
CA ALA A 143 -7.96 6.11 10.04
C ALA A 143 -9.03 5.27 10.75
N ILE A 144 -8.64 4.46 11.75
CA ILE A 144 -9.57 3.63 12.54
C ILE A 144 -10.50 4.47 13.41
N ASP A 145 -9.99 5.55 14.01
CA ASP A 145 -10.76 6.45 14.86
C ASP A 145 -11.69 7.40 14.06
N GLY A 146 -11.66 7.35 12.73
CA GLY A 146 -12.38 8.29 11.86
C GLY A 146 -11.85 9.73 11.97
N LYS A 147 -10.62 9.91 12.44
CA LYS A 147 -9.95 11.21 12.51
C LYS A 147 -9.35 11.56 11.14
N PRO A 148 -9.17 12.86 10.82
CA PRO A 148 -8.48 13.25 9.61
C PRO A 148 -7.07 12.66 9.55
N ALA A 149 -6.76 11.99 8.44
CA ALA A 149 -5.44 11.52 8.09
C ALA A 149 -5.03 12.20 6.77
N GLU A 150 -3.85 12.81 6.74
CA GLU A 150 -3.32 13.45 5.54
C GLU A 150 -2.67 12.44 4.61
N ASP A 151 -2.48 12.84 3.35
CA ASP A 151 -1.66 12.07 2.42
C ASP A 151 -0.18 12.15 2.82
N VAL A 152 0.47 10.98 2.94
CA VAL A 152 1.89 10.87 3.25
C VAL A 152 2.60 10.21 2.08
N VAL A 153 3.65 10.86 1.57
CA VAL A 153 4.48 10.33 0.48
C VAL A 153 5.96 10.46 0.84
N CYS A 154 6.74 9.43 0.53
CA CYS A 154 8.18 9.50 0.66
C CYS A 154 8.81 10.53 -0.28
N LEU A 155 9.53 11.48 0.31
CA LEU A 155 10.40 12.40 -0.42
C LEU A 155 11.72 11.72 -0.80
N ASP A 156 12.30 10.99 0.15
CA ASP A 156 13.38 10.04 -0.07
C ASP A 156 12.84 8.62 0.14
N SER A 157 12.70 7.89 -0.97
CA SER A 157 12.19 6.51 -0.97
C SER A 157 13.30 5.47 -0.83
N ARG A 158 14.57 5.91 -0.77
CA ARG A 158 15.76 5.04 -0.73
C ARG A 158 16.30 4.86 0.69
N THR A 159 16.15 5.87 1.55
CA THR A 159 16.63 5.80 2.94
C THR A 159 15.49 5.42 3.89
N PRO A 160 15.63 4.29 4.62
CA PRO A 160 14.75 3.93 5.71
C PRO A 160 14.62 5.01 6.79
N GLU A 161 13.40 5.46 7.05
CA GLU A 161 13.05 6.31 8.19
C GLU A 161 12.25 5.52 9.23
N HIS A 162 12.72 5.56 10.48
CA HIS A 162 12.12 4.87 11.61
C HIS A 162 11.88 5.83 12.77
N TYR A 163 10.73 5.68 13.44
CA TYR A 163 10.45 6.39 14.69
C TYR A 163 11.33 5.90 15.85
N TRP A 164 11.73 4.62 15.80
CA TRP A 164 12.56 4.02 16.84
C TRP A 164 14.04 4.27 16.58
N THR A 165 14.77 4.61 17.63
CA THR A 165 16.24 4.67 17.62
C THR A 165 16.81 3.58 18.52
N ARG A 166 17.86 2.90 18.05
CA ARG A 166 18.56 1.90 18.87
C ARG A 166 19.17 2.58 20.09
N PRO A 167 18.88 2.11 21.32
CA PRO A 167 19.58 2.60 22.50
C PRO A 167 21.10 2.36 22.35
N LYS A 168 21.90 3.41 22.51
CA LYS A 168 23.37 3.31 22.49
C LYS A 168 23.84 2.48 23.69
N GLY A 169 24.80 1.56 23.46
CA GLY A 169 25.57 0.93 24.55
C GLY A 169 25.05 -0.41 25.11
N LYS A 170 24.07 -1.07 24.49
CA LYS A 170 23.77 -2.47 24.82
C LYS A 170 24.22 -3.40 23.70
N THR A 171 25.44 -3.93 23.83
CA THR A 171 25.72 -5.30 23.40
C THR A 171 25.00 -6.24 24.37
N LEU A 172 24.20 -7.18 23.87
CA LEU A 172 23.68 -8.29 24.68
C LEU A 172 24.81 -9.31 24.73
#